data_AF-A0A4C1WBH0-F1
#
_entry.id   AF-A0A4C1WBH0-F1
#
_cell.length_a   1.000
_cell.length_b   1.000
_cell.length_c   1.000
_cell.angle_alpha   90.00
_cell.angle_beta   90.00
_cell.angle_gamma   90.00
#
_symmetry.space_group_name_H-M   'P 1'
#
loop_
_entity.id
_entity.type
_entity.pdbx_description
1 polymer ?
#
loop_
_entity_poly.entity_id
_entity_poly.type
_entity_poly.pdbx_seq_one_letter_code
_entity_poly.pdbx_strand_id
1 'polypeptide(L)'
;MAIIFLILQKAYCEPCWLFANPASKNTKCLDGGYDDWKHIVDAIERHETSKIHLDACLTYQQWWLHGTLDEEQESVTKKEKSFWRQVLSRLLEVTLILSTCNLAFRGHREKADSYDPSSLGNFLSIIELLRKYDPILQELLSKPKS
;
A
#
# COMPACT_ATOMS: atom_id res chain seq x y z
N MET A 1 26.17 5.35 10.23
CA MET A 1 25.33 6.53 10.52
C MET A 1 24.17 6.06 11.39
N ALA A 2 24.38 5.97 12.70
CA ALA A 2 23.32 5.61 13.63
C ALA A 2 22.38 6.81 13.79
N ILE A 3 21.12 6.68 13.36
CA ILE A 3 20.09 7.70 13.60
C ILE A 3 19.59 7.50 15.03
N ILE A 4 19.96 8.41 15.93
CA ILE A 4 19.48 8.40 17.31
C ILE A 4 18.14 9.13 17.36
N PHE A 5 17.07 8.42 17.67
CA PHE A 5 15.78 9.03 17.98
C PHE A 5 15.68 9.34 19.48
N LEU A 6 15.19 10.54 19.82
CA LEU A 6 14.89 10.94 21.19
C LEU A 6 13.43 10.58 21.50
N ILE A 7 13.21 9.37 22.01
CA ILE A 7 11.91 8.94 22.54
C ILE A 7 12.02 8.93 24.07
N LEU A 8 11.10 9.60 24.78
CA LEU A 8 11.01 9.56 26.24
C LEU A 8 12.26 10.02 27.02
N GLN A 9 13.01 11.03 26.53
CA GLN A 9 14.26 11.52 27.16
C GLN A 9 15.36 10.45 27.23
N LYS A 10 15.38 9.53 26.27
CA LYS A 10 16.36 8.46 26.13
C LYS A 10 16.84 8.36 24.68
N ALA A 11 18.09 7.98 24.49
CA ALA A 11 18.67 7.68 23.19
C ALA A 11 18.55 6.18 22.89
N TYR A 12 18.14 5.86 21.66
CA TYR A 12 18.03 4.50 21.15
C TYR A 12 18.81 4.37 19.85
N CYS A 13 19.34 3.17 19.61
CA CYS A 13 19.91 2.82 18.32
C CYS A 13 18.86 2.09 17.50
N GLU A 14 18.38 2.72 16.42
CA GLU A 14 17.30 2.22 15.56
C GLU A 14 17.44 0.73 15.15
N PRO A 15 18.56 0.27 14.53
CA PRO A 15 18.67 -1.13 14.11
C PRO A 15 18.61 -2.09 15.30
N CYS A 16 19.18 -1.71 16.44
CA CYS A 16 19.19 -2.52 17.64
C CYS A 16 17.83 -2.55 18.33
N TRP A 17 17.10 -1.45 18.32
CA TRP A 17 15.76 -1.39 18.90
C TRP A 17 14.79 -2.29 18.12
N LEU A 18 14.95 -2.37 16.80
CA LEU A 18 14.10 -3.19 15.93
C LEU A 18 14.52 -4.66 15.86
N PHE A 19 15.84 -4.95 15.84
CA PHE A 19 16.35 -6.27 15.46
C PHE A 19 17.32 -6.90 16.47
N ALA A 20 17.66 -6.26 17.59
CA ALA A 20 18.55 -6.90 18.56
C ALA A 20 17.86 -8.06 19.29
N ASN A 21 18.61 -9.14 19.54
CA ASN A 21 18.09 -10.32 20.22
C ASN A 21 17.91 -10.06 21.74
N PRO A 22 16.68 -10.20 22.29
CA PRO A 22 16.39 -10.00 23.71
C PRO A 22 17.16 -10.95 24.64
N ALA A 23 17.63 -12.09 24.15
CA ALA A 23 18.39 -13.07 24.94
C ALA A 23 19.87 -12.69 25.14
N SER A 24 20.35 -11.62 24.50
CA SER A 24 21.75 -11.20 24.57
C SER A 24 22.06 -10.43 25.87
N LYS A 25 23.16 -10.76 26.55
CA LYS A 25 23.60 -10.08 27.79
C LYS A 25 24.22 -8.72 27.48
N ASN A 26 23.41 -7.73 27.08
CA ASN A 26 23.69 -6.29 27.11
C ASN A 26 22.51 -5.51 26.49
N THR A 27 21.34 -5.67 27.09
CA THR A 27 20.06 -5.18 26.60
C THR A 27 19.77 -3.71 26.91
N LYS A 28 20.72 -2.87 27.35
CA LYS A 28 20.40 -1.46 27.68
C LYS A 28 19.69 -0.72 26.53
N CYS A 29 20.05 -1.00 25.28
CA CYS A 29 19.37 -0.46 24.10
C CYS A 29 17.93 -1.02 23.88
N LEU A 30 17.62 -2.21 24.40
CA LEU A 30 16.33 -2.90 24.29
C LEU A 30 15.41 -2.60 25.49
N ASP A 31 15.95 -2.60 26.71
CA ASP A 31 15.20 -2.57 27.97
C ASP A 31 14.92 -1.14 28.47
N GLY A 32 15.60 -0.11 27.94
CA GLY A 32 15.42 1.23 28.50
C GLY A 32 16.10 2.40 27.81
N GLY A 33 16.88 2.19 26.75
CA GLY A 33 17.63 3.27 26.09
C GLY A 33 18.76 3.83 26.96
N TYR A 34 19.48 4.81 26.42
CA TYR A 34 20.55 5.53 27.10
C TYR A 34 20.01 6.86 27.66
N ASP A 35 20.06 7.04 28.97
CA ASP A 35 19.63 8.25 29.69
C ASP A 35 20.78 8.98 30.42
N ASP A 36 21.95 8.34 30.54
CA ASP A 36 23.15 8.96 31.09
C ASP A 36 23.86 9.83 30.03
N TRP A 37 23.33 11.03 29.85
CA TRP A 37 23.86 12.02 28.89
C TRP A 37 25.30 12.43 29.14
N LYS A 38 25.80 12.30 30.38
CA LYS A 38 27.18 12.69 30.72
C LYS A 38 28.21 11.72 30.14
N HIS A 39 27.85 10.45 30.02
CA HIS A 39 28.73 9.39 29.51
C HIS A 39 28.21 8.77 28.20
N ILE A 40 27.34 9.49 27.49
CA ILE A 40 26.66 8.95 26.32
C ILE A 40 27.62 8.64 25.17
N VAL A 41 28.68 9.43 25.01
CA VAL A 41 29.69 9.22 23.95
C VAL A 41 30.39 7.87 24.16
N ASP A 42 30.93 7.63 25.36
CA ASP A 42 31.56 6.35 25.71
C ASP A 42 30.57 5.17 25.61
N ALA A 43 29.29 5.42 25.90
CA ALA A 43 28.24 4.43 25.79
C ALA A 43 27.91 4.07 24.34
N ILE A 44 27.92 5.05 23.43
CA ILE A 44 27.76 4.87 21.99
C ILE A 44 28.96 4.12 21.42
N GLU A 45 30.19 4.54 21.72
CA GLU A 45 31.39 3.88 21.18
C GLU A 45 31.47 2.39 21.55
N ARG A 46 31.16 2.07 22.83
CA ARG A 46 31.07 0.66 23.28
C ARG A 46 29.90 -0.08 22.64
N HIS A 47 28.82 0.61 22.30
CA HIS A 47 27.66 0.01 21.66
C HIS A 47 27.93 -0.32 20.19
N GLU A 48 28.49 0.64 19.43
CA GLU A 48 28.77 0.49 18.00
C GLU A 48 29.78 -0.63 17.73
N THR A 49 30.70 -0.87 18.67
CA THR A 49 31.67 -1.97 18.60
C THR A 49 31.12 -3.32 19.09
N SER A 50 29.90 -3.36 19.63
CA SER A 50 29.31 -4.57 20.16
C SER A 50 28.81 -5.50 19.06
N LYS A 51 28.92 -6.81 19.28
CA LYS A 51 28.38 -7.82 18.35
C LYS A 51 26.86 -7.66 18.14
N ILE A 52 26.13 -7.25 19.17
CA ILE A 52 24.69 -7.02 19.10
C ILE A 52 24.36 -5.95 18.06
N HIS A 53 25.11 -4.84 18.06
CA HIS A 53 24.93 -3.77 17.09
C HIS A 53 25.25 -4.24 15.67
N LEU A 54 26.37 -4.94 15.49
CA LEU A 54 26.77 -5.46 14.18
C LEU A 54 25.74 -6.43 13.60
N ASP A 55 25.27 -7.41 14.38
CA ASP A 55 24.27 -8.39 13.94
C ASP A 55 22.92 -7.69 13.62
N ALA A 56 22.52 -6.71 14.43
CA ALA A 56 21.31 -5.94 14.19
C ALA A 56 21.41 -5.06 12.93
N CYS A 57 22.56 -4.42 12.70
CA CYS A 57 22.81 -3.64 11.48
C CYS A 57 22.82 -4.50 10.22
N LEU A 58 23.40 -5.70 10.27
CA LEU A 58 23.35 -6.66 9.17
C LEU A 58 21.92 -7.08 8.86
N THR A 59 21.13 -7.37 9.90
CA THR A 59 19.71 -7.73 9.74
C THR A 59 18.89 -6.57 9.19
N TYR A 60 19.12 -5.36 9.70
CA TYR A 60 18.48 -4.13 9.23
C TYR A 60 18.79 -3.88 7.74
N GLN A 61 20.05 -4.06 7.33
CA GLN A 61 20.44 -3.91 5.93
C GLN A 61 19.80 -4.98 5.03
N GLN A 62 19.73 -6.23 5.49
CA GLN A 62 19.03 -7.28 4.76
C GLN A 62 17.55 -6.97 4.62
N TRP A 63 16.89 -6.55 5.70
CA TRP A 63 15.50 -6.12 5.69
C TRP A 63 15.26 -4.98 4.69
N TRP A 64 16.15 -3.99 4.65
CA TRP A 64 16.08 -2.89 3.69
C TRP A 64 16.25 -3.35 2.23
N LEU A 65 17.19 -4.27 1.97
CA LEU A 65 17.50 -4.76 0.63
C LEU A 65 16.45 -5.72 0.06
N HIS A 66 15.82 -6.53 0.91
CA HIS A 66 14.84 -7.53 0.49
C HIS A 66 13.43 -6.95 0.30
N GLY A 67 13.25 -5.65 0.58
CA GLY A 67 11.93 -5.02 0.61
C GLY A 67 11.12 -5.50 1.82
N THR A 68 10.17 -4.67 2.23
CA THR A 68 9.23 -5.06 3.28
C THR A 68 8.05 -5.81 2.65
N LEU A 69 7.36 -6.66 3.42
CA LEU A 69 6.05 -7.19 3.00
C LEU A 69 5.08 -6.07 2.57
N ASP A 70 5.28 -4.87 3.11
CA ASP A 70 4.50 -3.69 2.74
C ASP A 70 4.74 -3.26 1.29
N GLU A 71 5.91 -3.46 0.69
CA GLU A 71 6.14 -3.05 -0.71
C GLU A 71 5.33 -3.87 -1.70
N GLU A 72 5.28 -5.20 -1.53
CA GLU A 72 4.48 -6.06 -2.39
C GLU A 72 2.98 -5.75 -2.21
N GLN A 73 2.52 -5.63 -0.97
CA GLN A 73 1.13 -5.32 -0.65
C GLN A 73 0.72 -3.92 -1.11
N GLU A 74 1.63 -2.93 -0.98
CA GLU A 74 1.42 -1.58 -1.47
C GLU A 74 1.38 -1.58 -3.01
N SER A 75 2.18 -2.42 -3.67
CA SER A 75 2.15 -2.55 -5.13
C SER A 75 0.80 -3.11 -5.63
N VAL A 76 0.25 -4.12 -4.96
CA VAL A 76 -1.07 -4.68 -5.27
C VAL A 76 -2.14 -3.61 -5.06
N THR A 77 -2.11 -2.94 -3.91
CA THR A 77 -3.03 -1.85 -3.58
C THR A 77 -2.96 -0.71 -4.61
N LYS A 78 -1.75 -0.33 -5.05
CA LYS A 78 -1.54 0.70 -6.08
C LYS A 78 -2.13 0.26 -7.43
N LYS A 79 -1.95 -1.00 -7.82
CA LYS A 79 -2.53 -1.57 -9.06
C LYS A 79 -4.06 -1.56 -9.00
N GLU A 80 -4.66 -2.01 -7.91
CA GLU A 80 -6.12 -1.98 -7.73
C GLU A 80 -6.68 -0.55 -7.76
N LYS A 81 -6.04 0.39 -7.05
CA LYS A 81 -6.42 1.81 -7.09
C LYS A 81 -6.34 2.37 -8.52
N SER A 82 -5.29 2.03 -9.25
CA SER A 82 -5.12 2.45 -10.65
C SER A 82 -6.22 1.88 -11.55
N PHE A 83 -6.54 0.58 -11.40
CA PHE A 83 -7.62 -0.08 -12.12
C PHE A 83 -8.97 0.61 -11.89
N TRP A 84 -9.35 0.83 -10.63
CA TRP A 84 -10.63 1.46 -10.30
C TRP A 84 -10.74 2.92 -10.73
N ARG A 85 -9.62 3.68 -10.71
CA ARG A 85 -9.58 5.04 -11.28
C ARG A 85 -9.84 5.02 -12.79
N GLN A 86 -9.25 4.07 -13.51
CA GLN A 86 -9.45 3.91 -14.95
C GLN A 86 -10.89 3.51 -15.28
N VAL A 87 -11.49 2.61 -14.50
CA VAL A 87 -12.93 2.27 -14.60
C VAL A 87 -13.77 3.53 -14.42
N LEU A 88 -13.58 4.25 -13.31
CA LEU A 88 -14.40 5.41 -12.97
C LEU A 88 -14.33 6.50 -14.05
N SER A 89 -13.14 6.77 -14.60
CA SER A 89 -12.97 7.75 -15.69
C SER A 89 -13.90 7.45 -16.86
N ARG A 90 -13.94 6.18 -17.31
CA ARG A 90 -14.77 5.75 -18.44
C ARG A 90 -16.26 5.87 -18.14
N LEU A 91 -16.68 5.45 -16.94
CA LEU A 91 -18.08 5.56 -16.51
C LEU A 91 -18.53 7.04 -16.45
N LEU A 92 -17.65 7.93 -16.00
CA LEU A 92 -17.90 9.37 -15.96
C LEU A 92 -17.96 9.97 -17.36
N GLU A 93 -17.11 9.56 -18.30
CA GLU A 93 -17.15 10.01 -19.69
C GLU A 93 -18.47 9.62 -20.38
N VAL A 94 -18.91 8.36 -20.22
CA VAL A 94 -20.22 7.93 -20.74
C VAL A 94 -21.35 8.73 -20.10
N THR A 95 -21.28 8.97 -18.80
CA THR A 95 -22.26 9.78 -18.07
C THR A 95 -22.30 11.24 -18.57
N LEU A 96 -21.13 11.82 -18.82
CA LEU A 96 -21.01 13.18 -19.33
C LEU A 96 -21.58 13.29 -20.74
N ILE A 97 -21.29 12.35 -21.64
CA ILE A 97 -21.83 12.34 -23.00
C ILE A 97 -23.36 12.20 -22.97
N LEU A 98 -23.90 11.26 -22.19
CA LEU A 98 -25.35 11.08 -22.10
C LEU A 98 -26.05 12.34 -21.57
N SER A 99 -25.51 12.95 -20.51
CA SER A 99 -26.08 14.18 -19.94
C SER A 99 -25.98 15.38 -20.90
N THR A 100 -24.82 15.61 -21.51
CA THR A 100 -24.62 16.73 -22.45
C THR A 100 -25.46 16.60 -23.72
N CYS A 101 -25.73 15.37 -24.17
CA CYS A 101 -26.61 15.09 -25.31
C CYS A 101 -28.09 14.99 -24.93
N ASN A 102 -28.48 15.23 -23.66
CA ASN A 102 -29.85 15.02 -23.15
C ASN A 102 -30.42 13.62 -23.45
N LEU A 103 -29.55 12.60 -23.45
CA LEU A 103 -29.94 11.21 -23.65
C LEU A 103 -30.31 10.60 -22.31
N ALA A 104 -31.44 9.88 -22.27
CA ALA A 104 -31.81 9.11 -21.10
C ALA A 104 -30.74 8.06 -20.81
N PHE A 105 -30.34 7.93 -19.55
CA PHE A 105 -29.34 6.94 -19.12
C PHE A 105 -29.89 5.52 -19.19
N ARG A 106 -31.19 5.40 -18.86
CA ARG A 106 -31.93 4.16 -18.77
C ARG A 106 -33.04 4.06 -19.82
N GLY A 107 -33.40 2.83 -20.18
CA GLY A 107 -34.57 2.53 -21.00
C GLY A 107 -35.88 2.57 -20.21
N HIS A 108 -37.02 2.58 -20.92
CA HIS A 108 -38.35 2.57 -20.31
C HIS A 108 -38.65 1.28 -19.52
N ARG A 109 -38.06 0.15 -19.93
CA ARG A 109 -38.13 -1.14 -19.23
C ARG A 109 -36.76 -1.80 -19.26
N GLU A 110 -36.09 -1.82 -18.12
CA GLU A 110 -34.81 -2.52 -17.95
C GLU A 110 -34.99 -3.73 -17.04
N LYS A 111 -34.42 -4.86 -17.43
CA LYS A 111 -34.24 -6.01 -16.57
C LYS A 111 -32.74 -6.26 -16.47
N ALA A 112 -32.17 -6.04 -15.29
CA ALA A 112 -30.73 -6.15 -15.05
C ALA A 112 -30.17 -7.57 -15.25
N ASP A 113 -31.06 -8.55 -15.32
CA ASP A 113 -30.82 -9.99 -15.41
C ASP A 113 -31.28 -10.61 -16.74
N SER A 114 -31.89 -9.83 -17.65
CA SER A 114 -32.27 -10.38 -18.94
C SER A 114 -31.09 -10.37 -19.91
N TYR A 115 -30.82 -11.54 -20.49
CA TYR A 115 -29.86 -11.73 -21.60
C TYR A 115 -30.27 -11.02 -22.91
N ASP A 116 -31.34 -10.25 -22.89
CA ASP A 116 -31.86 -9.52 -24.04
C ASP A 116 -31.15 -8.16 -24.18
N PRO A 117 -30.31 -7.93 -25.20
CA PRO A 117 -29.63 -6.65 -25.41
C PRO A 117 -30.60 -5.48 -25.63
N SER A 118 -31.83 -5.76 -26.06
CA SER A 118 -32.87 -4.73 -26.27
C SER A 118 -33.48 -4.20 -24.97
N SER A 119 -33.17 -4.84 -23.84
CA SER A 119 -33.60 -4.44 -22.50
C SER A 119 -32.62 -3.51 -21.77
N LEU A 120 -31.44 -3.25 -22.34
CA LEU A 120 -30.42 -2.38 -21.77
C LEU A 120 -30.71 -0.92 -22.15
N GLY A 121 -30.67 0.00 -21.19
CA GLY A 121 -30.66 1.42 -21.50
C GLY A 121 -29.32 1.91 -22.01
N ASN A 122 -29.31 3.15 -22.53
CA ASN A 122 -28.18 3.72 -23.26
C ASN A 122 -26.84 3.61 -22.52
N PHE A 123 -26.83 3.81 -21.19
CA PHE A 123 -25.60 3.68 -20.41
C PHE A 123 -25.02 2.26 -20.50
N LEU A 124 -25.82 1.24 -20.17
CA LEU A 124 -25.36 -0.15 -20.20
C LEU A 124 -25.04 -0.62 -21.63
N SER A 125 -25.82 -0.19 -22.62
CA SER A 125 -25.54 -0.50 -24.02
C SER A 125 -24.19 0.05 -24.49
N ILE A 126 -23.85 1.29 -24.09
CA ILE A 126 -22.54 1.89 -24.41
C ILE A 126 -21.42 1.16 -23.68
N ILE A 127 -21.59 0.83 -22.39
CA ILE A 127 -20.58 0.08 -21.63
C ILE A 127 -20.34 -1.32 -22.23
N GLU A 128 -21.40 -2.03 -22.62
CA GLU A 128 -21.29 -3.33 -23.31
C GLU A 128 -20.61 -3.22 -24.69
N LEU A 129 -20.83 -2.13 -25.41
CA LEU A 129 -20.12 -1.84 -26.65
C LEU A 129 -18.63 -1.59 -26.38
N LEU A 130 -18.31 -0.70 -25.45
CA LEU A 130 -16.94 -0.33 -25.09
C LEU A 130 -16.15 -1.53 -24.57
N ARG A 131 -16.79 -2.45 -23.83
CA ARG A 131 -16.18 -3.71 -23.36
C ARG A 131 -15.45 -4.48 -24.46
N LYS A 132 -15.93 -4.41 -25.70
CA LYS A 132 -15.33 -5.13 -26.85
C LYS A 132 -13.97 -4.55 -27.27
N TYR A 133 -13.68 -3.30 -26.90
CA TYR A 133 -12.51 -2.55 -27.36
C TYR A 133 -11.66 -2.03 -26.20
N ASP A 134 -12.22 -1.92 -25.00
CA ASP A 134 -11.55 -1.43 -23.80
C ASP A 134 -11.24 -2.57 -22.84
N PRO A 135 -9.95 -2.92 -22.64
CA PRO A 135 -9.55 -4.05 -21.79
C PRO A 135 -9.89 -3.85 -20.31
N ILE A 136 -9.97 -2.61 -19.82
CA ILE A 136 -10.32 -2.33 -18.42
C ILE A 136 -11.80 -2.66 -18.16
N LEU A 137 -12.67 -2.28 -19.09
CA LEU A 137 -14.10 -2.63 -19.00
C LEU A 137 -14.34 -4.12 -19.27
N GLN A 138 -13.55 -4.73 -20.15
CA GLN A 138 -13.56 -6.18 -20.34
C GLN A 138 -13.21 -6.93 -19.05
N GLU A 139 -12.13 -6.53 -18.38
CA GLU A 139 -11.73 -7.11 -17.11
C GLU A 139 -12.82 -6.90 -16.06
N LEU A 140 -13.32 -5.66 -15.89
CA LEU A 140 -14.37 -5.33 -14.93
C LEU A 140 -15.59 -6.24 -15.05
N LEU A 141 -16.10 -6.41 -16.27
CA LEU A 141 -17.32 -7.17 -16.54
C LEU A 141 -17.10 -8.70 -16.56
N SER A 142 -15.85 -9.15 -16.59
CA SER A 142 -15.49 -10.56 -16.40
C SER A 142 -15.37 -10.98 -14.94
N LYS A 143 -15.24 -10.01 -14.01
CA LYS A 143 -15.17 -10.32 -12.58
C LYS A 143 -16.49 -10.93 -12.08
N PRO A 144 -16.46 -11.90 -11.16
CA PRO A 144 -17.66 -12.51 -10.62
C PRO A 144 -18.53 -11.47 -9.92
N LYS A 145 -19.85 -11.57 -10.12
CA LYS A 145 -20.82 -10.75 -9.39
C LYS A 145 -20.81 -11.20 -7.92
N SER A 146 -20.46 -10.30 -7.00
CA SER A 146 -20.48 -10.50 -5.55
C SER A 146 -21.90 -10.65 -5.02
#